data_AF-A0A660PVT4-F1
#
_entry.id   AF-A0A660PVT4-F1
#
_cell.length_a   1.000
_cell.length_b   1.000
_cell.length_c   1.000
_cell.angle_alpha   90.00
_cell.angle_beta   90.00
_cell.angle_gamma   90.00
#
_symmetry.space_group_name_H-M   'P 1'
#
loop_
_entity.id
_entity.type
_entity.pdbx_description
1 polymer ?
#
loop_
_entity_poly.entity_id
_entity_poly.type
_entity_poly.pdbx_seq_one_letter_code
_entity_poly.pdbx_strand_id
1 'polypeptide(L)'
;MIVVKSPAKFNINKSLEELLAHEYAHLALAHRVGHRHRPRWFDEGLAVLVSREWSWASNLTMSLSAVVGQFVPLEEIEMVNRFGAGKARLAYAESYLAVQYFFDEYGIKAVNLFVDSIAAGASIDNSLMASTGSNYADFETEFRVYLQSRFNLVTLITDMTYFWIALAVILIIGFFLKMRKKREYLRKWDEEEKMASTDFDYGDSDHPEQTDDDEPWRR
;
A
#
# COMPACT_ATOMS: atom_id res chain seq x y z
N MET A 1 -31.45 28.70 -9.26
CA MET A 1 -30.39 29.48 -9.91
C MET A 1 -29.28 28.50 -10.28
N ILE A 2 -29.07 28.28 -11.58
CA ILE A 2 -28.00 27.40 -12.07
C ILE A 2 -26.69 28.16 -11.87
N VAL A 3 -25.88 27.74 -10.90
CA VAL A 3 -24.46 28.05 -10.91
C VAL A 3 -23.82 26.90 -11.67
N VAL A 4 -23.57 27.10 -12.96
CA VAL A 4 -22.57 26.30 -13.67
C VAL A 4 -21.28 26.57 -12.91
N LYS A 5 -20.86 25.65 -12.02
CA LYS A 5 -19.57 25.75 -11.34
C LYS A 5 -18.53 25.82 -12.45
N SER A 6 -17.86 26.96 -12.52
CA SER A 6 -16.95 27.35 -13.59
C SER A 6 -16.02 26.19 -14.02
N PRO A 7 -15.88 25.92 -15.33
CA PRO A 7 -14.94 24.95 -15.90
C PRO A 7 -13.47 25.17 -15.48
N ALA A 8 -13.14 26.34 -14.93
CA ALA A 8 -11.77 26.72 -14.57
C ALA A 8 -11.16 25.90 -13.42
N LYS A 9 -11.94 25.10 -12.68
CA LYS A 9 -11.42 24.20 -11.62
C LYS A 9 -11.32 22.72 -12.03
N PHE A 10 -11.81 22.34 -13.21
CA PHE A 10 -11.70 20.98 -13.70
C PHE A 10 -10.56 20.85 -14.71
N ASN A 11 -9.64 19.94 -14.43
CA ASN A 11 -8.50 19.60 -15.29
C ASN A 11 -8.93 19.43 -16.75
N ILE A 12 -8.16 20.02 -17.66
CA ILE A 12 -8.30 20.05 -19.13
C ILE A 12 -8.20 18.63 -19.78
N ASN A 13 -8.22 17.57 -18.96
CA ASN A 13 -8.01 16.18 -19.33
C ASN A 13 -9.25 15.27 -19.19
N LYS A 14 -10.45 15.81 -18.92
CA LYS A 14 -11.69 15.02 -18.91
C LYS A 14 -12.39 15.07 -20.27
N SER A 15 -12.95 13.95 -20.71
CA SER A 15 -13.78 13.95 -21.93
C SER A 15 -15.09 14.71 -21.68
N LEU A 16 -15.73 15.19 -22.75
CA LEU A 16 -17.05 15.82 -22.65
C LEU A 16 -18.09 14.83 -22.08
N GLU A 17 -18.00 13.56 -22.45
CA GLU A 17 -18.89 12.50 -21.99
C GLU A 17 -18.77 12.27 -20.49
N GLU A 18 -17.53 12.20 -19.96
CA GLU A 18 -17.28 12.08 -18.52
C GLU A 18 -17.86 13.28 -17.74
N LEU A 19 -17.68 14.48 -18.28
CA LEU A 19 -18.21 15.71 -17.66
C LEU A 19 -19.74 15.69 -17.66
N LEU A 20 -20.37 15.33 -18.78
CA LEU A 20 -21.83 15.26 -18.89
C LEU A 20 -22.41 14.18 -17.98
N ALA A 21 -21.78 13.01 -17.89
CA ALA A 21 -22.20 11.94 -16.99
C ALA A 21 -22.12 12.37 -15.52
N HIS A 22 -21.06 13.08 -15.15
CA HIS A 22 -20.87 13.63 -13.81
C HIS A 22 -21.98 14.64 -13.44
N GLU A 23 -22.21 15.64 -14.29
CA GLU A 23 -23.25 16.65 -14.05
C GLU A 23 -24.66 16.05 -14.09
N TYR A 24 -24.90 15.07 -14.98
CA TYR A 24 -26.16 14.35 -15.04
C TYR A 24 -26.42 13.56 -13.76
N ALA A 25 -25.40 12.91 -13.18
CA ALA A 25 -25.54 12.18 -11.91
C ALA A 25 -26.00 13.10 -10.77
N HIS A 26 -25.46 14.32 -10.67
CA HIS A 26 -25.93 15.31 -9.71
C HIS A 26 -27.40 15.68 -9.93
N LEU A 27 -27.80 15.91 -11.18
CA LEU A 27 -29.19 16.25 -11.52
C LEU A 27 -30.15 15.09 -11.20
N ALA A 28 -29.77 13.86 -11.57
CA ALA A 28 -30.57 12.67 -11.33
C ALA A 28 -30.76 12.41 -9.82
N LEU A 29 -29.68 12.51 -9.04
CA LEU A 29 -29.76 12.35 -7.59
C LEU A 29 -30.57 13.48 -6.95
N ALA A 30 -30.32 14.73 -7.34
CA ALA A 30 -31.08 15.88 -6.83
C ALA A 30 -32.57 15.75 -7.15
N HIS A 31 -32.93 15.26 -8.33
CA HIS A 31 -34.31 14.98 -8.71
C HIS A 31 -34.91 13.86 -7.84
N ARG A 32 -34.19 12.75 -7.66
CA ARG A 32 -34.66 11.60 -6.88
C ARG A 32 -34.93 11.94 -5.41
N VAL A 33 -34.11 12.79 -4.79
CA VAL A 33 -34.33 13.24 -3.40
C VAL A 33 -35.30 14.42 -3.27
N GLY A 34 -35.89 14.89 -4.38
CA GLY A 34 -36.77 16.06 -4.38
C GLY A 34 -36.07 17.33 -3.94
N HIS A 35 -34.82 17.55 -4.37
CA HIS A 35 -33.96 18.69 -4.04
C HIS A 35 -33.64 18.88 -2.55
N ARG A 36 -33.89 17.86 -1.72
CA ARG A 36 -33.49 17.86 -0.31
C ARG A 36 -31.97 17.83 -0.16
N HIS A 37 -31.53 18.26 1.02
CA HIS A 37 -30.12 18.17 1.39
C HIS A 37 -29.69 16.70 1.39
N ARG A 38 -28.52 16.45 0.83
CA ARG A 38 -27.85 15.15 0.72
C ARG A 38 -26.39 15.37 1.10
N PRO A 39 -25.70 14.36 1.67
CA PRO A 39 -24.30 14.52 2.01
C PRO A 39 -23.48 14.76 0.76
N ARG A 40 -22.56 15.72 0.82
CA ARG A 40 -21.67 16.07 -0.28
C ARG A 40 -20.78 14.92 -0.67
N TRP A 41 -20.26 14.16 0.28
CA TRP A 41 -19.46 12.99 -0.02
C TRP A 41 -20.23 11.97 -0.86
N PHE A 42 -21.53 11.81 -0.61
CA PHE A 42 -22.36 10.87 -1.36
C PHE A 42 -22.66 11.38 -2.77
N ASP A 43 -23.04 12.66 -2.89
CA ASP A 43 -23.33 13.31 -4.17
C ASP A 43 -22.13 13.33 -5.12
N GLU A 44 -20.99 13.80 -4.62
CA GLU A 44 -19.73 13.86 -5.38
C GLU A 44 -19.19 12.45 -5.66
N GLY A 45 -19.27 11.54 -4.68
CA GLY A 45 -18.83 10.15 -4.83
C GLY A 45 -19.62 9.40 -5.89
N LEU A 46 -20.94 9.54 -5.91
CA LEU A 46 -21.81 8.92 -6.90
C LEU A 46 -21.58 9.51 -8.29
N ALA A 47 -21.42 10.84 -8.39
CA ALA A 47 -21.11 11.50 -9.65
C ALA A 47 -19.75 11.07 -10.20
N VAL A 48 -18.74 10.89 -9.34
CA VAL A 48 -17.45 10.30 -9.74
C VAL A 48 -17.65 8.84 -10.18
N LEU A 49 -18.36 8.01 -9.42
CA LEU A 49 -18.60 6.61 -9.73
C LEU A 49 -19.25 6.43 -11.12
N VAL A 50 -20.32 7.18 -11.42
CA VAL A 50 -21.03 7.10 -12.71
C VAL A 50 -20.16 7.60 -13.86
N SER A 51 -19.43 8.70 -13.66
CA SER A 51 -18.53 9.24 -14.70
C SER A 51 -17.35 8.30 -15.03
N ARG A 52 -16.95 7.41 -14.11
CA ARG A 52 -15.80 6.51 -14.29
C ARG A 52 -16.01 5.39 -15.29
N GLU A 53 -17.26 5.00 -15.59
CA GLU A 53 -17.55 4.07 -16.68
C GLU A 53 -16.97 4.56 -18.03
N TRP A 54 -16.64 5.87 -18.12
CA TRP A 54 -16.22 6.56 -19.34
C TRP A 54 -14.73 7.00 -19.37
N SER A 55 -13.87 6.39 -18.52
CA SER A 55 -12.38 6.39 -18.55
C SER A 55 -11.59 7.42 -17.70
N TRP A 56 -11.43 7.14 -16.39
CA TRP A 56 -10.54 7.91 -15.47
C TRP A 56 -9.60 7.05 -14.59
N ALA A 57 -8.64 6.33 -15.19
CA ALA A 57 -7.80 5.38 -14.45
C ALA A 57 -6.53 5.99 -13.78
N SER A 58 -5.81 6.89 -14.44
CA SER A 58 -4.44 7.27 -14.04
C SER A 58 -4.34 8.15 -12.78
N ASN A 59 -5.16 9.20 -12.65
CA ASN A 59 -5.06 10.14 -11.52
C ASN A 59 -5.66 9.60 -10.22
N LEU A 60 -6.52 8.58 -10.31
CA LEU A 60 -7.20 8.05 -9.14
C LEU A 60 -6.23 7.24 -8.29
N THR A 61 -5.38 6.38 -8.88
CA THR A 61 -4.45 5.52 -8.13
C THR A 61 -3.58 6.30 -7.15
N MET A 62 -3.02 7.43 -7.58
CA MET A 62 -2.22 8.31 -6.71
C MET A 62 -3.07 8.94 -5.58
N SER A 63 -4.32 9.29 -5.89
CA SER A 63 -5.25 9.86 -4.91
C SER A 63 -5.71 8.80 -3.90
N LEU A 64 -5.94 7.55 -4.33
CA LEU A 64 -6.31 6.43 -3.46
C LEU A 64 -5.23 6.13 -2.43
N SER A 65 -3.96 6.06 -2.86
CA SER A 65 -2.84 5.87 -1.91
C SER A 65 -2.74 7.02 -0.91
N ALA A 66 -3.07 8.25 -1.32
CA ALA A 66 -3.07 9.41 -0.43
C ALA A 66 -4.21 9.36 0.60
N VAL A 67 -5.40 8.86 0.24
CA VAL A 67 -6.54 8.73 1.18
C VAL A 67 -6.18 7.88 2.40
N VAL A 68 -5.45 6.78 2.20
CA VAL A 68 -5.02 5.91 3.31
C VAL A 68 -4.08 6.63 4.28
N GLY A 69 -3.19 7.49 3.77
CA GLY A 69 -2.24 8.24 4.60
C GLY A 69 -2.80 9.54 5.16
N GLN A 70 -3.86 10.09 4.56
CA GLN A 70 -4.45 11.38 4.89
C GLN A 70 -5.99 11.31 4.79
N PHE A 71 -6.60 10.53 5.68
CA PHE A 71 -8.06 10.43 5.77
C PHE A 71 -8.69 11.79 6.08
N VAL A 72 -9.70 12.18 5.31
CA VAL A 72 -10.45 13.43 5.48
C VAL A 72 -11.84 13.09 6.02
N PRO A 73 -12.18 13.44 7.28
CA PRO A 73 -13.51 13.15 7.84
C PRO A 73 -14.63 13.52 6.88
N LEU A 74 -15.65 12.67 6.74
CA LEU A 74 -16.72 12.85 5.76
C LEU A 74 -17.47 14.17 6.02
N GLU A 75 -17.57 14.58 7.28
CA GLU A 75 -18.13 15.88 7.65
C GLU A 75 -17.30 17.06 7.08
N GLU A 76 -15.97 16.94 7.01
CA GLU A 76 -15.13 17.97 6.40
C GLU A 76 -15.36 18.08 4.89
N ILE A 77 -15.74 16.99 4.22
CA ILE A 77 -16.05 16.98 2.78
C ILE A 77 -17.28 17.85 2.46
N GLU A 78 -18.18 18.07 3.43
CA GLU A 78 -19.25 19.06 3.31
C GLU A 78 -18.72 20.46 3.00
N MET A 79 -17.44 20.76 3.28
CA MET A 79 -16.76 22.01 2.96
C MET A 79 -15.79 21.94 1.77
N VAL A 80 -15.82 20.89 0.94
CA VAL A 80 -14.87 20.66 -0.17
C VAL A 80 -14.64 21.88 -1.09
N ASN A 81 -15.65 22.73 -1.30
CA ASN A 81 -15.53 23.97 -2.09
C ASN A 81 -14.49 24.96 -1.55
N ARG A 82 -14.16 24.89 -0.26
CA ARG A 82 -13.20 25.76 0.44
C ARG A 82 -11.78 25.20 0.40
N PHE A 83 -11.59 23.97 -0.06
CA PHE A 83 -10.29 23.32 -0.09
C PHE A 83 -9.42 23.83 -1.23
N GLY A 84 -8.10 23.82 -1.00
CA GLY A 84 -7.11 23.92 -2.08
C GLY A 84 -7.18 22.72 -3.02
N ALA A 85 -6.64 22.85 -4.23
CA ALA A 85 -6.77 21.85 -5.30
C ALA A 85 -6.34 20.43 -4.87
N GLY A 86 -5.27 20.30 -4.09
CA GLY A 86 -4.79 19.00 -3.57
C GLY A 86 -5.79 18.33 -2.62
N LYS A 87 -6.22 19.04 -1.56
CA LYS A 87 -7.20 18.50 -0.59
C LYS A 87 -8.57 18.26 -1.23
N ALA A 88 -8.97 19.06 -2.22
CA ALA A 88 -10.20 18.81 -2.98
C ALA A 88 -10.12 17.51 -3.80
N ARG A 89 -9.00 17.24 -4.48
CA ARG A 89 -8.79 15.98 -5.22
C ARG A 89 -8.83 14.77 -4.28
N LEU A 90 -8.23 14.89 -3.10
CA LEU A 90 -8.27 13.87 -2.05
C LEU A 90 -9.71 13.61 -1.59
N ALA A 91 -10.46 14.67 -1.26
CA ALA A 91 -11.86 14.57 -0.85
C ALA A 91 -12.76 13.92 -1.91
N TYR A 92 -12.55 14.19 -3.21
CA TYR A 92 -13.29 13.52 -4.28
C TYR A 92 -12.94 12.02 -4.39
N ALA A 93 -11.66 11.66 -4.21
CA ALA A 93 -11.25 10.26 -4.20
C ALA A 93 -11.83 9.51 -2.98
N GLU A 94 -11.85 10.13 -1.82
CA GLU A 94 -12.44 9.56 -0.60
C GLU A 94 -13.96 9.43 -0.70
N SER A 95 -14.64 10.45 -1.24
CA SER A 95 -16.08 10.41 -1.54
C SER A 95 -16.45 9.23 -2.44
N TYR A 96 -15.66 9.01 -3.49
CA TYR A 96 -15.82 7.86 -4.38
C TYR A 96 -15.67 6.54 -3.63
N LEU A 97 -14.63 6.40 -2.80
CA LEU A 97 -14.41 5.19 -2.01
C LEU A 97 -15.52 4.95 -0.98
N ALA A 98 -16.05 6.01 -0.37
CA ALA A 98 -17.16 5.90 0.60
C ALA A 98 -18.43 5.37 -0.07
N VAL A 99 -18.73 5.85 -1.29
CA VAL A 99 -19.85 5.34 -2.08
C VAL A 99 -19.59 3.89 -2.52
N GLN A 100 -18.38 3.56 -2.97
CA GLN A 100 -18.04 2.17 -3.29
C GLN A 100 -18.20 1.24 -2.08
N TYR A 101 -17.67 1.63 -0.92
CA TYR A 101 -17.86 0.91 0.33
C TYR A 101 -19.34 0.69 0.64
N PHE A 102 -20.17 1.74 0.48
CA PHE A 102 -21.61 1.63 0.69
C PHE A 102 -22.25 0.57 -0.23
N PHE A 103 -21.87 0.55 -1.51
CA PHE A 103 -22.34 -0.47 -2.46
C PHE A 103 -21.81 -1.87 -2.16
N ASP A 104 -20.53 -2.00 -1.82
CA ASP A 104 -19.86 -3.28 -1.62
C ASP A 104 -20.32 -3.98 -0.32
N GLU A 105 -20.44 -3.23 0.77
CA GLU A 105 -20.76 -3.77 2.10
C GLU A 105 -22.27 -3.95 2.30
N TYR A 106 -23.06 -2.95 1.88
CA TYR A 106 -24.50 -2.91 2.17
C TYR A 106 -25.40 -3.20 0.96
N GLY A 107 -24.84 -3.13 -0.25
CA GLY A 107 -25.55 -3.45 -1.49
C GLY A 107 -26.49 -2.35 -2.00
N ILE A 108 -26.89 -2.49 -3.28
CA ILE A 108 -27.78 -1.54 -3.98
C ILE A 108 -29.12 -1.30 -3.27
N LYS A 109 -29.66 -2.29 -2.55
CA LYS A 109 -30.93 -2.13 -1.83
C LYS A 109 -30.81 -1.15 -0.66
N ALA A 110 -29.72 -1.23 0.11
CA ALA A 110 -29.44 -0.29 1.19
C ALA A 110 -29.22 1.13 0.66
N VAL A 111 -28.44 1.27 -0.43
CA VAL A 111 -28.23 2.59 -1.07
C VAL A 111 -29.53 3.20 -1.57
N ASN A 112 -30.41 2.40 -2.20
CA ASN A 112 -31.74 2.87 -2.59
C ASN A 112 -32.57 3.30 -1.38
N LEU A 113 -32.58 2.51 -0.30
CA LEU A 113 -33.30 2.85 0.93
C LEU A 113 -32.77 4.15 1.55
N PHE A 114 -31.47 4.38 1.54
CA PHE A 114 -30.85 5.62 2.00
C PHE A 114 -31.37 6.82 1.20
N VAL A 115 -31.33 6.74 -0.13
CA VAL A 115 -31.79 7.81 -1.02
C VAL A 115 -33.29 8.05 -0.87
N ASP A 116 -34.09 6.99 -0.78
CA ASP A 116 -35.54 7.07 -0.64
C ASP A 116 -35.94 7.63 0.74
N SER A 117 -35.17 7.34 1.80
CA SER A 117 -35.35 7.92 3.13
C SER A 117 -35.09 9.44 3.14
N ILE A 118 -34.03 9.89 2.46
CA ILE A 118 -33.78 11.31 2.26
C ILE A 118 -34.93 11.95 1.47
N ALA A 119 -35.39 11.30 0.40
CA ALA A 119 -36.51 11.79 -0.42
C ALA A 119 -37.79 11.96 0.42
N ALA A 120 -38.01 11.07 1.39
CA ALA A 120 -39.11 11.15 2.36
C ALA A 120 -38.93 12.25 3.43
N GLY A 121 -37.75 12.88 3.52
CA GLY A 121 -37.46 13.97 4.45
C GLY A 121 -36.81 13.53 5.77
N ALA A 122 -36.30 12.30 5.87
CA ALA A 122 -35.51 11.88 7.02
C ALA A 122 -34.18 12.66 7.09
N SER A 123 -33.62 12.79 8.30
CA SER A 123 -32.25 13.28 8.48
C SER A 123 -31.24 12.29 7.90
N ILE A 124 -30.01 12.75 7.68
CA ILE A 124 -28.94 11.88 7.15
C ILE A 124 -28.65 10.72 8.11
N ASP A 125 -28.51 10.99 9.41
CA ASP A 125 -28.33 9.95 10.42
C ASP A 125 -29.44 8.91 10.41
N ASN A 126 -30.71 9.33 10.36
CA ASN A 126 -31.84 8.40 10.32
C ASN A 126 -31.87 7.60 9.02
N SER A 127 -31.46 8.22 7.90
CA SER A 127 -31.39 7.55 6.60
C SER A 127 -30.27 6.51 6.56
N LEU A 128 -29.10 6.81 7.13
CA LEU A 128 -28.02 5.84 7.30
C LEU A 128 -28.44 4.73 8.26
N MET A 129 -28.98 5.07 9.44
CA MET A 129 -29.47 4.09 10.41
C MET A 129 -30.49 3.12 9.79
N ALA A 130 -31.42 3.61 8.97
CA ALA A 130 -32.41 2.77 8.30
C ALA A 130 -31.81 1.85 7.22
N SER A 131 -30.72 2.27 6.57
CA SER A 131 -30.13 1.57 5.42
C SER A 131 -28.96 0.65 5.80
N THR A 132 -28.18 1.01 6.81
CA THR A 132 -26.95 0.31 7.23
C THR A 132 -27.03 -0.22 8.65
N GLY A 133 -27.91 0.33 9.50
CA GLY A 133 -27.90 0.09 10.94
C GLY A 133 -26.92 0.97 11.72
N SER A 134 -26.25 1.90 11.04
CA SER A 134 -25.21 2.77 11.60
C SER A 134 -25.61 4.24 11.44
N ASN A 135 -25.37 5.07 12.46
CA ASN A 135 -25.48 6.52 12.30
C ASN A 135 -24.28 7.05 11.48
N TYR A 136 -24.22 8.37 11.25
CA TYR A 136 -23.17 8.96 10.41
C TYR A 136 -21.75 8.69 10.95
N ALA A 137 -21.55 8.84 12.26
CA ALA A 137 -20.24 8.66 12.89
C ALA A 137 -19.79 7.19 12.88
N ASP A 138 -20.72 6.27 13.12
CA ASP A 138 -20.45 4.83 13.07
C ASP A 138 -20.13 4.39 11.63
N PHE A 139 -20.91 4.84 10.65
CA PHE A 139 -20.64 4.59 9.22
C PHE A 139 -19.26 5.10 8.79
N GLU A 140 -18.86 6.32 9.21
CA GLU A 140 -17.53 6.84 8.93
C GLU A 140 -16.42 5.97 9.55
N THR A 141 -16.64 5.51 10.78
CA THR A 141 -15.68 4.67 11.50
C THR A 141 -15.50 3.33 10.79
N GLU A 142 -16.58 2.68 10.40
CA GLU A 142 -16.55 1.43 9.65
C GLU A 142 -15.89 1.61 8.28
N PHE A 143 -16.25 2.68 7.57
CA PHE A 143 -15.63 3.03 6.28
C PHE A 143 -14.12 3.22 6.42
N ARG A 144 -13.67 3.91 7.47
CA ARG A 144 -12.24 4.11 7.76
C ARG A 144 -11.53 2.78 8.00
N VAL A 145 -12.15 1.85 8.73
CA VAL A 145 -11.62 0.49 8.95
C VAL A 145 -11.56 -0.29 7.63
N TYR A 146 -12.62 -0.21 6.80
CA TYR A 146 -12.64 -0.82 5.48
C TYR A 146 -11.48 -0.32 4.61
N LEU A 147 -11.26 1.00 4.54
CA LEU A 147 -10.14 1.59 3.80
C LEU A 147 -8.79 1.09 4.28
N GLN A 148 -8.57 1.05 5.59
CA GLN A 148 -7.33 0.55 6.17
C GLN A 148 -7.12 -0.93 5.82
N SER A 149 -8.15 -1.76 5.89
CA SER A 149 -8.04 -3.19 5.56
C SER A 149 -7.73 -3.44 4.08
N ARG A 150 -8.33 -2.65 3.18
CA ARG A 150 -8.24 -2.86 1.72
C ARG A 150 -6.98 -2.27 1.09
N PHE A 151 -6.42 -1.21 1.68
CA PHE A 151 -5.31 -0.48 1.09
C PHE A 151 -4.04 -0.37 1.96
N ASN A 152 -4.03 -0.82 3.23
CA ASN A 152 -2.75 -1.03 3.89
C ASN A 152 -2.04 -2.23 3.28
N LEU A 153 -1.09 -1.96 2.39
CA LEU A 153 -0.01 -2.90 2.09
C LEU A 153 0.87 -3.16 3.32
N VAL A 154 0.81 -2.30 4.36
CA VAL A 154 1.55 -2.48 5.62
C VAL A 154 1.08 -3.72 6.38
N THR A 155 -0.21 -4.06 6.39
CA THR A 155 -0.68 -5.33 6.99
C THR A 155 -0.17 -6.53 6.20
N LEU A 156 -0.10 -6.44 4.87
CA LEU A 156 0.52 -7.48 4.02
C LEU A 156 2.06 -7.56 4.20
N ILE A 157 2.75 -6.44 4.44
CA ILE A 157 4.20 -6.40 4.69
C ILE A 157 4.53 -6.88 6.12
N THR A 158 3.64 -6.64 7.08
CA THR A 158 3.78 -7.11 8.46
C THR A 158 3.70 -8.64 8.52
N ASP A 159 2.84 -9.26 7.69
CA ASP A 159 2.84 -10.72 7.49
C ASP A 159 4.17 -11.23 6.88
N MET A 160 4.77 -10.49 5.95
CA MET A 160 6.08 -10.82 5.37
C MET A 160 7.26 -10.57 6.33
N THR A 161 7.06 -9.93 7.48
CA THR A 161 8.14 -9.70 8.45
C THR A 161 8.63 -11.02 9.05
N TYR A 162 7.72 -11.97 9.29
CA TYR A 162 8.10 -13.32 9.74
C TYR A 162 8.89 -14.09 8.67
N PHE A 163 8.58 -13.88 7.39
CA PHE A 163 9.35 -14.46 6.28
C PHE A 163 10.80 -13.95 6.28
N TRP A 164 11.01 -12.64 6.45
CA TRP A 164 12.36 -12.06 6.53
C TRP A 164 13.13 -12.49 7.78
N ILE A 165 12.46 -12.63 8.94
CA ILE A 165 13.09 -13.16 10.17
C ILE A 165 13.50 -14.62 9.96
N ALA A 166 12.63 -15.47 9.39
CA ALA A 166 12.94 -16.86 9.11
C ALA A 166 14.14 -16.99 8.13
N LEU A 167 14.16 -16.18 7.06
CA LEU A 167 15.27 -16.14 6.13
C LEU A 167 16.58 -15.73 6.81
N ALA A 168 16.56 -14.69 7.67
CA ALA A 168 17.73 -14.26 8.43
C ALA A 168 18.25 -15.38 9.36
N VAL A 169 17.34 -16.08 10.07
CA VAL A 169 17.71 -17.22 10.93
C VAL A 169 18.32 -18.36 10.12
N ILE A 170 17.74 -18.71 8.96
CA ILE A 170 18.29 -19.74 8.06
C ILE A 170 19.69 -19.35 7.58
N LEU A 171 19.92 -18.09 7.21
CA LEU A 171 21.23 -17.60 6.79
C LEU A 171 22.25 -17.63 7.93
N ILE A 172 21.86 -17.25 9.15
CA ILE A 172 22.73 -17.31 10.34
C ILE A 172 23.10 -18.76 10.65
N ILE A 173 22.12 -19.68 10.65
CA ILE A 173 22.37 -21.11 10.87
C ILE A 173 23.28 -21.67 9.78
N GLY A 174 23.00 -21.38 8.50
CA GLY A 174 23.83 -21.79 7.37
C GLY A 174 25.25 -21.25 7.46
N PHE A 175 25.41 -19.98 7.85
CA PHE A 175 26.72 -19.37 8.09
C PHE A 175 27.47 -20.05 9.24
N PHE A 176 26.80 -20.35 10.36
CA PHE A 176 27.40 -21.07 11.48
C PHE A 176 27.81 -22.50 11.11
N LEU A 177 26.97 -23.24 10.38
CA LEU A 177 27.28 -24.58 9.89
C LEU A 177 28.47 -24.55 8.89
N LYS A 178 28.50 -23.56 7.99
CA LYS A 178 29.62 -23.35 7.06
C LYS A 178 30.92 -22.98 7.79
N MET A 179 30.85 -22.10 8.79
CA MET A 179 31.99 -21.73 9.62
C MET A 179 32.55 -22.92 10.40
N ARG A 180 31.67 -23.80 10.92
CA ARG A 180 32.09 -25.05 11.59
C ARG A 180 32.84 -25.98 10.65
N LYS A 181 32.28 -26.26 9.46
CA LYS A 181 32.95 -27.09 8.45
C LYS A 181 34.27 -26.49 7.97
N LYS A 182 34.33 -25.17 7.75
CA LYS A 182 35.55 -24.49 7.28
C LYS A 182 36.72 -24.69 8.26
N ARG A 183 36.46 -24.71 9.57
CA ARG A 183 37.52 -24.97 10.58
C ARG A 183 38.11 -26.37 10.46
N GLU A 184 37.32 -27.37 10.08
CA GLU A 184 37.81 -28.74 9.89
C GLU A 184 38.71 -28.86 8.65
N TYR A 185 38.34 -28.20 7.55
CA TYR A 185 39.18 -28.16 6.35
C TYR A 185 40.52 -27.44 6.59
N LEU A 186 40.49 -26.29 7.28
CA LEU A 186 41.72 -25.58 7.63
C LEU A 186 42.62 -26.40 8.55
N ARG A 187 42.07 -27.14 9.52
CA ARG A 187 42.86 -27.99 10.41
C ARG A 187 43.55 -29.14 9.68
N LYS A 188 42.88 -29.71 8.66
CA LYS A 188 43.50 -30.74 7.81
C LYS A 188 44.64 -30.18 6.97
N TRP A 189 44.49 -28.98 6.40
CA TRP A 189 45.58 -28.32 5.68
C TRP A 189 46.75 -27.96 6.60
N ASP A 190 46.50 -27.50 7.84
CA ASP A 190 47.58 -27.27 8.82
C ASP A 190 48.30 -28.58 9.21
N GLU A 191 47.60 -29.70 9.29
CA GLU A 191 48.18 -31.02 9.57
C GLU A 191 49.00 -31.53 8.36
N GLU A 192 48.51 -31.33 7.14
CA GLU A 192 49.22 -31.65 5.89
C GLU A 192 50.46 -30.75 5.69
N GLU A 193 50.37 -29.45 5.98
CA GLU A 193 51.52 -28.53 5.94
C GLU A 193 52.58 -28.88 6.97
N LYS A 194 52.18 -29.28 8.19
CA LYS A 194 53.13 -29.73 9.23
C LYS A 194 53.83 -31.04 8.86
N MET A 195 53.11 -31.97 8.23
CA MET A 195 53.69 -33.22 7.72
C MET A 195 54.57 -32.98 6.49
N ALA A 196 54.20 -32.06 5.61
CA ALA A 196 55.02 -31.65 4.47
C ALA A 196 56.28 -30.87 4.90
N SER A 197 56.19 -30.04 5.95
CA SER A 197 57.34 -29.31 6.49
C SER A 197 58.30 -30.19 7.29
N THR A 198 57.91 -31.42 7.66
CA THR A 198 58.83 -32.37 8.30
C THR A 198 59.61 -33.22 7.30
N ASP A 199 59.25 -33.19 6.01
CA ASP A 199 59.85 -34.03 4.95
C ASP A 199 60.99 -33.34 4.18
N PHE A 200 61.20 -32.04 4.40
CA PHE A 200 62.32 -31.28 3.82
C PHE A 200 63.08 -30.51 4.90
N ASP A 201 64.05 -31.18 5.51
CA ASP A 201 65.15 -30.53 6.24
C ASP A 201 66.12 -29.93 5.20
N TYR A 202 65.83 -28.71 4.76
CA TYR A 202 66.87 -27.90 4.12
C TYR A 202 67.83 -27.51 5.23
N GLY A 203 68.91 -28.29 5.35
CA GLY A 203 69.95 -28.10 6.35
C GLY A 203 70.31 -26.63 6.54
N ASP A 204 70.54 -26.27 7.79
CA ASP A 204 70.83 -24.92 8.25
C ASP A 204 71.84 -24.21 7.32
N SER A 205 71.37 -23.17 6.63
CA SER A 205 72.20 -22.40 5.70
C SER A 205 73.37 -21.71 6.39
N ASP A 206 73.30 -21.56 7.71
CA ASP A 206 74.32 -20.89 8.52
C ASP A 206 75.42 -21.87 9.01
N HIS A 207 75.21 -23.18 8.84
CA HIS A 207 76.17 -24.24 9.17
C HIS A 207 76.25 -25.34 8.10
N PRO A 208 76.89 -25.07 6.95
CA PRO A 208 77.11 -26.10 5.94
C PRO A 208 78.05 -27.19 6.48
N GLU A 209 77.59 -28.44 6.39
CA GLU A 209 78.35 -29.64 6.75
C GLU A 209 79.63 -29.71 5.89
N GLN A 210 80.80 -29.65 6.53
CA GLN A 210 82.08 -29.80 5.84
C GLN A 210 82.30 -31.27 5.49
N THR A 211 82.36 -31.59 4.20
CA THR A 211 82.78 -32.88 3.71
C THR A 211 84.29 -33.03 3.90
N ASP A 212 84.70 -33.90 4.83
CA ASP A 212 86.10 -34.35 4.97
C ASP A 212 86.47 -35.23 3.77
N ASP A 213 87.16 -34.64 2.79
CA ASP A 213 87.75 -35.33 1.64
C ASP A 213 89.11 -35.95 2.02
N ASP A 214 89.09 -37.10 2.70
CA ASP A 214 90.28 -37.94 2.91
C ASP A 214 90.04 -39.37 2.36
N GLU A 215 90.25 -39.59 1.06
CA GLU A 215 90.37 -40.96 0.50
C GLU A 215 91.68 -41.13 -0.32
N PRO A 216 92.66 -41.90 0.20
CA PRO A 216 93.96 -42.09 -0.42
C PRO A 216 94.04 -43.41 -1.21
N TRP A 217 93.54 -43.46 -2.45
CA TRP A 217 93.88 -44.56 -3.38
C TRP A 217 93.54 -44.30 -4.85
N ARG A 218 94.50 -43.73 -5.59
CA ARG A 218 94.69 -44.08 -7.00
C ARG A 218 96.20 -44.19 -7.28
N ARG A 219 96.68 -45.42 -7.43
CA ARG A 219 97.86 -45.78 -8.22
C ARG A 219 97.37 -46.48 -9.48
#